data_AF-A0A453EWN0-F1
#
_entry.id   AF-A0A453EWN0-F1
#
_cell.length_a   1.000
_cell.length_b   1.000
_cell.length_c   1.000
_cell.angle_alpha   90.00
_cell.angle_beta   90.00
_cell.angle_gamma   90.00
#
_symmetry.space_group_name_H-M   'P 1'
#
loop_
_entity.id
_entity.type
_entity.pdbx_description
1 polymer ?
#
loop_
_entity_poly.entity_id
_entity_poly.type
_entity_poly.pdbx_seq_one_letter_code
_entity_poly.pdbx_strand_id
1 'polypeptide(L)'
;MSYFVFLVSLCRDNICDIQRNLQFSNLGGLEVGPRPASEHLEASRVLHSHDESFRSVNGELRELPPVDLSNLPLILKTILEGGITDQMRVAELITQDRDFFPKLLDIFRMCEDLENLDDLHMIFKLVRGIILLNSPSIFDKIFSDEFILDIIGALEYDPEVAKVQKHRIFLKDHVVFKEAIPIKNISVVSRIHQTYRIGYLKDVILPRILDDATLASLNTIIHTNNAAVISLLKDDACFIQDLFSRMRSPNISMESKRELVLFLHEFCTLSKSLPLVQQLRLFRDLSGEGVFEIVSDVLQSQDRKIVSAGYL
;
A
#
# COMPACT_ATOMS: atom_id res chain seq x y z
N MET A 1 -12.80 9.55 11.40
CA MET A 1 -12.79 8.09 11.29
C MET A 1 -11.68 7.59 12.19
N SER A 2 -11.96 6.71 13.16
CA SER A 2 -10.92 6.14 14.02
C SER A 2 -10.72 4.69 13.62
N TYR A 3 -9.57 4.37 13.06
CA TYR A 3 -9.19 3.00 12.79
C TYR A 3 -8.70 2.38 14.10
N PHE A 4 -9.31 1.27 14.51
CA PHE A 4 -8.65 0.34 15.41
C PHE A 4 -7.69 -0.47 14.56
N VAL A 5 -6.43 -0.03 14.52
CA VAL A 5 -5.38 -0.73 13.78
C VAL A 5 -4.88 -1.84 14.68
N PHE A 6 -5.13 -3.11 14.36
CA PHE A 6 -4.18 -4.14 14.74
C PHE A 6 -3.91 -5.15 13.65
N LEU A 7 -3.47 -4.62 12.49
CA LEU A 7 -2.90 -5.35 11.35
C LEU A 7 -3.93 -6.05 10.43
N VAL A 8 -4.31 -5.30 9.39
CA VAL A 8 -4.79 -5.76 8.08
C VAL A 8 -6.28 -6.08 7.94
N SER A 9 -7.04 -6.47 8.98
CA SER A 9 -8.47 -6.75 8.76
C SER A 9 -9.32 -5.49 8.56
N LEU A 10 -8.96 -4.37 9.21
CA LEU A 10 -9.69 -3.11 9.05
C LEU A 10 -9.44 -2.39 7.71
N CYS A 11 -8.45 -2.82 6.92
CA CYS A 11 -8.27 -2.27 5.58
C CYS A 11 -9.48 -2.63 4.70
N ARG A 12 -9.94 -3.88 4.70
CA ARG A 12 -11.00 -4.32 3.77
C ARG A 12 -12.34 -3.59 3.97
N ASP A 13 -12.80 -3.48 5.22
CA ASP A 13 -14.13 -2.92 5.51
C ASP A 13 -14.18 -1.40 5.32
N ASN A 14 -13.10 -0.70 5.70
CA ASN A 14 -13.02 0.74 5.48
C ASN A 14 -12.71 1.10 4.03
N ILE A 15 -11.99 0.26 3.29
CA ILE A 15 -11.72 0.48 1.87
C ILE A 15 -13.00 0.33 1.06
N CYS A 16 -13.90 -0.59 1.41
CA CYS A 16 -15.24 -0.67 0.81
C CYS A 16 -16.06 0.62 1.01
N ASP A 17 -15.98 1.25 2.19
CA ASP A 17 -16.67 2.51 2.49
C ASP A 17 -15.98 3.73 1.84
N ILE A 18 -14.65 3.73 1.74
CA ILE A 18 -13.87 4.75 1.02
C ILE A 18 -14.14 4.67 -0.48
N GLN A 19 -14.12 3.48 -1.08
CA GLN A 19 -14.46 3.26 -2.49
C GLN A 19 -15.88 3.75 -2.78
N ARG A 20 -16.84 3.50 -1.88
CA ARG A 20 -18.19 4.09 -1.98
C ARG A 20 -18.15 5.62 -1.96
N ASN A 21 -17.47 6.26 -1.00
CA ASN A 21 -17.42 7.72 -0.89
C ASN A 21 -16.68 8.41 -2.05
N LEU A 22 -15.60 7.81 -2.56
CA LEU A 22 -14.88 8.30 -3.74
C LEU A 22 -15.71 8.12 -5.02
N GLN A 23 -16.48 7.03 -5.14
CA GLN A 23 -17.43 6.85 -6.25
C GLN A 23 -18.60 7.86 -6.19
N PHE A 24 -19.14 8.16 -5.00
CA PHE A 24 -20.19 9.18 -4.85
C PHE A 24 -19.71 10.59 -5.24
N SER A 25 -18.43 10.90 -5.00
CA SER A 25 -17.82 12.17 -5.43
C SER A 25 -17.71 12.31 -6.95
N ASN A 26 -17.69 11.18 -7.69
CA ASN A 26 -17.66 11.15 -9.16
C ASN A 26 -19.06 11.16 -9.81
N LEU A 27 -20.12 10.83 -9.07
CA LEU A 27 -21.49 10.77 -9.61
C LEU A 27 -22.26 12.11 -9.50
N GLY A 28 -21.74 13.09 -8.76
CA GLY A 28 -22.37 14.41 -8.58
C GLY A 28 -22.27 15.36 -9.79
N GLY A 29 -21.83 14.89 -10.96
CA GLY A 29 -21.53 15.73 -12.13
C GLY A 29 -22.11 15.24 -13.46
N LEU A 30 -23.10 14.36 -13.47
CA LEU A 30 -23.79 13.98 -14.71
C LEU A 30 -24.89 15.02 -15.05
N GLU A 31 -24.49 16.11 -15.71
CA GLU A 31 -25.42 16.83 -16.58
C GLU A 31 -25.51 16.08 -17.93
N VAL A 32 -26.73 15.64 -18.24
CA VAL A 32 -27.07 14.89 -19.45
C VAL A 32 -27.16 15.85 -20.64
N GLY A 33 -26.11 15.88 -21.47
CA GLY A 33 -26.12 16.54 -22.78
C GLY A 33 -26.44 15.54 -23.92
N PRO A 34 -27.14 15.96 -25.00
CA PRO A 34 -27.66 15.04 -26.01
C PRO A 34 -26.57 14.54 -26.98
N ARG A 35 -26.66 13.25 -27.34
CA ARG A 35 -25.87 12.59 -28.39
C ARG A 35 -26.07 13.24 -29.76
N PRO A 36 -25.03 13.24 -30.62
CA PRO A 36 -25.22 13.17 -32.07
C PRO A 36 -24.80 11.81 -32.64
N ALA A 37 -25.23 11.63 -33.89
CA ALA A 37 -25.48 10.39 -34.60
C ALA A 37 -24.24 9.69 -35.19
N SER A 38 -24.47 8.41 -35.49
CA SER A 38 -23.62 7.50 -36.26
C SER A 38 -23.47 7.93 -37.72
N GLU A 39 -22.25 7.93 -38.25
CA GLU A 39 -21.98 7.85 -39.69
C GLU A 39 -20.97 6.72 -40.00
N HIS A 40 -21.28 6.00 -41.07
CA HIS A 40 -20.61 4.80 -41.57
C HIS A 40 -19.56 5.14 -42.63
N LEU A 41 -18.48 4.33 -42.63
CA LEU A 41 -17.54 3.95 -43.70
C LEU A 41 -16.84 5.05 -44.53
N GLU A 42 -15.51 4.97 -44.61
CA GLU A 42 -14.83 4.47 -45.83
C GLU A 42 -13.36 4.13 -45.56
N ALA A 43 -12.92 3.00 -46.13
CA ALA A 43 -11.53 2.59 -46.15
C ALA A 43 -10.80 3.30 -47.30
N SER A 44 -9.62 3.86 -47.03
CA SER A 44 -8.67 4.20 -48.09
C SER A 44 -7.24 4.09 -47.60
N ARG A 45 -6.50 3.18 -48.25
CA ARG A 45 -5.04 3.07 -48.23
C ARG A 45 -4.44 4.33 -48.85
N VAL A 46 -3.56 5.01 -48.12
CA VAL A 46 -2.48 5.81 -48.73
C VAL A 46 -1.21 5.59 -47.92
N LEU A 47 -0.21 5.03 -48.60
CA LEU A 47 1.17 4.92 -48.18
C LEU A 47 1.80 6.32 -48.13
N HIS A 48 2.40 6.70 -47.01
CA HIS A 48 3.54 7.63 -47.05
C HIS A 48 4.54 7.37 -45.90
N SER A 49 5.65 6.78 -46.31
CA SER A 49 7.03 6.96 -45.85
C SER A 49 7.27 7.72 -44.53
N HIS A 50 7.57 6.97 -43.48
CA HIS A 50 8.48 7.40 -42.43
C HIS A 50 9.65 6.41 -42.41
N ASP A 51 10.79 6.84 -42.93
CA ASP A 51 12.07 6.20 -42.65
C ASP A 51 13.13 7.30 -42.52
N GLU A 52 13.33 7.76 -41.29
CA GLU A 52 14.63 8.28 -40.84
C GLU A 52 14.84 7.84 -39.38
N SER A 53 15.39 6.65 -39.26
CA SER A 53 16.42 6.24 -38.30
C SER A 53 16.27 6.69 -36.83
N PHE A 54 15.84 5.76 -35.97
CA PHE A 54 16.69 5.39 -34.84
C PHE A 54 16.75 3.86 -34.72
N ARG A 55 17.99 3.40 -34.68
CA ARG A 55 18.44 2.02 -34.87
C ARG A 55 17.86 1.06 -33.84
N SER A 56 17.10 0.07 -34.30
CA SER A 56 17.10 -1.26 -33.68
C SER A 56 18.39 -1.97 -34.11
N VAL A 57 19.43 -1.88 -33.28
CA VAL A 57 20.66 -2.68 -33.42
C VAL A 57 21.25 -2.92 -32.03
N ASN A 58 20.93 -4.05 -31.39
CA ASN A 58 21.70 -4.65 -30.27
C ASN A 58 22.26 -3.68 -29.21
N GLY A 59 21.47 -2.73 -28.73
CA GLY A 59 21.89 -1.80 -27.68
C GLY A 59 21.46 -2.32 -26.32
N GLU A 60 22.36 -2.99 -25.59
CA GLU A 60 22.16 -3.17 -24.15
C GLU A 60 21.87 -1.79 -23.55
N LEU A 61 20.74 -1.64 -22.84
CA LEU A 61 20.46 -0.43 -22.07
C LEU A 61 21.58 -0.29 -21.02
N ARG A 62 22.58 0.54 -21.33
CA ARG A 62 23.77 0.70 -20.49
C ARG A 62 23.51 1.64 -19.32
N GLU A 63 22.80 2.74 -19.58
CA GLU A 63 22.54 3.80 -18.61
C GLU A 63 21.15 4.40 -18.83
N LEU A 64 20.57 4.96 -17.75
CA LEU A 64 19.35 5.76 -17.83
C LEU A 64 19.69 7.24 -18.07
N PRO A 65 18.81 7.99 -18.74
CA PRO A 65 18.91 9.45 -18.81
C PRO A 65 19.00 10.05 -17.40
N PRO A 66 19.65 11.22 -17.23
CA PRO A 66 19.60 11.95 -15.98
C PRO A 66 18.16 12.22 -15.51
N VAL A 67 17.92 12.12 -14.21
CA VAL A 67 16.61 12.43 -13.63
C VAL A 67 16.43 13.94 -13.52
N ASP A 68 15.95 14.54 -14.61
CA ASP A 68 15.50 15.92 -14.71
C ASP A 68 14.19 16.00 -15.50
N LEU A 69 13.50 17.14 -15.39
CA LEU A 69 12.17 17.34 -15.95
C LEU A 69 12.12 17.07 -17.47
N SER A 70 13.17 17.45 -18.21
CA SER A 70 13.22 17.28 -19.67
C SER A 70 13.41 15.82 -20.10
N ASN A 71 14.00 15.00 -19.23
CA ASN A 71 14.31 13.61 -19.48
C ASN A 71 13.23 12.63 -18.97
N LEU A 72 12.29 13.05 -18.10
CA LEU A 72 11.24 12.18 -17.59
C LEU A 72 10.43 11.45 -18.68
N PRO A 73 10.03 12.09 -19.80
CA PRO A 73 9.30 11.39 -20.87
C PRO A 73 10.12 10.27 -21.51
N LEU A 74 11.44 10.45 -21.62
CA LEU A 74 12.34 9.44 -22.17
C LEU A 74 12.51 8.27 -21.20
N ILE A 75 12.67 8.54 -19.90
CA ILE A 75 12.72 7.50 -18.85
C ILE A 75 11.42 6.69 -18.86
N LEU A 76 10.27 7.36 -18.91
CA LEU A 76 8.97 6.70 -18.99
C LEU A 76 8.87 5.81 -20.23
N LYS A 77 9.29 6.32 -21.40
CA LYS A 77 9.30 5.56 -22.64
C LYS A 77 10.15 4.29 -22.51
N THR A 78 11.35 4.39 -21.92
CA THR A 78 12.23 3.25 -21.67
C THR A 78 11.58 2.20 -20.76
N ILE A 79 10.83 2.63 -19.73
CA ILE A 79 10.12 1.72 -18.82
C ILE A 79 8.97 1.00 -19.53
N LEU A 80 8.18 1.72 -20.35
CA LEU A 80 6.94 1.20 -20.93
C LEU A 80 7.14 0.39 -22.23
N GLU A 81 8.09 0.78 -23.07
CA GLU A 81 8.27 0.18 -24.40
C GLU A 81 9.35 -0.91 -24.44
N GLY A 82 10.09 -1.11 -23.35
CA GLY A 82 11.12 -2.14 -23.24
C GLY A 82 10.54 -3.56 -23.15
N GLY A 83 11.25 -4.54 -23.72
CA GLY A 83 10.94 -5.95 -23.50
C GLY A 83 11.24 -6.38 -22.06
N ILE A 84 10.89 -7.61 -21.68
CA ILE A 84 11.10 -8.12 -20.30
C ILE A 84 12.56 -7.97 -19.84
N THR A 85 13.53 -8.27 -20.73
CA THR A 85 14.96 -8.11 -20.44
C THR A 85 15.34 -6.65 -20.21
N ASP A 86 14.75 -5.72 -20.96
CA ASP A 86 14.99 -4.29 -20.80
C ASP A 86 14.38 -3.80 -19.49
N GLN A 87 13.17 -4.25 -19.12
CA GLN A 87 12.52 -3.89 -17.86
C GLN A 87 13.34 -4.32 -16.63
N MET A 88 13.90 -5.53 -16.65
CA MET A 88 14.82 -6.00 -15.60
C MET A 88 16.05 -5.09 -15.51
N ARG A 89 16.66 -4.75 -16.66
CA ARG A 89 17.83 -3.88 -16.72
C ARG A 89 17.53 -2.46 -16.24
N VAL A 90 16.38 -1.91 -16.60
CA VAL A 90 15.89 -0.61 -16.12
C VAL A 90 15.76 -0.63 -14.60
N ALA A 91 15.14 -1.68 -14.04
CA ALA A 91 14.96 -1.78 -12.60
C ALA A 91 16.31 -1.82 -11.84
N GLU A 92 17.30 -2.53 -12.39
CA GLU A 92 18.67 -2.52 -11.86
C GLU A 92 19.29 -1.12 -11.90
N LEU A 93 19.17 -0.42 -13.02
CA LEU A 93 19.71 0.93 -13.20
C LEU A 93 19.09 1.94 -12.22
N ILE A 94 17.76 1.89 -12.05
CA ILE A 94 17.04 2.69 -11.05
C ILE A 94 17.56 2.39 -9.64
N THR A 95 17.81 1.11 -9.33
CA THR A 95 18.26 0.69 -8.00
C THR A 95 19.72 1.07 -7.73
N GLN A 96 20.56 1.09 -8.76
CA GLN A 96 21.99 1.44 -8.66
C GLN A 96 22.21 2.95 -8.44
N ASP A 97 21.35 3.80 -9.01
CA ASP A 97 21.37 5.24 -8.78
C ASP A 97 20.68 5.60 -7.45
N ARG A 98 21.49 5.91 -6.43
CA ARG A 98 21.00 6.29 -5.10
C ARG A 98 20.19 7.58 -5.10
N ASP A 99 20.44 8.47 -6.07
CA ASP A 99 19.81 9.77 -6.15
C ASP A 99 18.56 9.76 -7.05
N PHE A 100 18.25 8.64 -7.70
CA PHE A 100 17.12 8.54 -8.63
C PHE A 100 15.80 8.98 -7.98
N PHE A 101 15.43 8.35 -6.86
CA PHE A 101 14.18 8.67 -6.15
C PHE A 101 14.21 10.05 -5.47
N PRO A 102 15.27 10.44 -4.75
CA PRO A 102 15.39 11.81 -4.24
C PRO A 102 15.16 12.88 -5.32
N LYS A 103 15.84 12.78 -6.46
CA LYS A 103 15.69 13.74 -7.57
C LYS A 103 14.29 13.71 -8.17
N LEU A 104 13.73 12.53 -8.43
CA LEU A 104 12.38 12.40 -8.96
C LEU A 104 11.34 13.04 -8.03
N LEU A 105 11.47 12.84 -6.73
CA LEU A 105 10.53 13.36 -5.75
C LEU A 105 10.72 14.86 -5.47
N ASP A 106 11.93 15.38 -5.61
CA ASP A 106 12.17 16.83 -5.57
C ASP A 106 11.56 17.53 -6.79
N ILE A 107 11.65 16.92 -7.99
CA ILE A 107 10.95 17.40 -9.18
C ILE A 107 9.43 17.35 -8.95
N PHE A 108 8.90 16.26 -8.40
CA PHE A 108 7.48 16.14 -8.06
C PHE A 108 7.01 17.26 -7.13
N ARG A 109 7.72 17.50 -6.02
CA ARG A 109 7.37 18.57 -5.07
C ARG A 109 7.41 19.94 -5.73
N MET A 110 8.41 20.20 -6.57
CA MET A 110 8.51 21.45 -7.34
C MET A 110 7.34 21.62 -8.31
N CYS A 111 6.97 20.58 -9.07
CA CYS A 111 5.82 20.62 -9.98
C CYS A 111 4.50 20.80 -9.22
N GLU A 112 4.38 20.21 -8.03
CA GLU A 112 3.24 20.36 -7.13
C GLU A 112 3.11 21.79 -6.61
N ASP A 113 4.22 22.40 -6.17
CA ASP A 113 4.25 23.80 -5.71
C ASP A 113 3.91 24.80 -6.84
N LEU A 114 4.25 24.46 -8.08
CA LEU A 114 3.93 25.26 -9.28
C LEU A 114 2.54 24.97 -9.86
N GLU A 115 1.80 24.00 -9.29
CA GLU A 115 0.53 23.51 -9.82
C GLU A 115 0.61 23.08 -11.31
N ASN A 116 1.76 22.56 -11.74
CA ASN A 116 2.00 22.16 -13.13
C ASN A 116 1.42 20.76 -13.41
N LEU A 117 0.14 20.73 -13.79
CA LEU A 117 -0.63 19.49 -13.99
C LEU A 117 -0.06 18.57 -15.08
N ASP A 118 0.48 19.12 -16.17
CA ASP A 118 1.02 18.30 -17.26
C ASP A 118 2.21 17.45 -16.79
N ASP A 119 3.12 18.08 -16.04
CA ASP A 119 4.28 17.40 -15.47
C ASP A 119 3.88 16.45 -14.32
N LEU A 120 2.88 16.82 -13.51
CA LEU A 120 2.35 15.94 -12.47
C LEU A 120 1.71 14.68 -13.06
N HIS A 121 0.99 14.78 -14.19
CA HIS A 121 0.48 13.62 -14.92
C HIS A 121 1.60 12.76 -15.53
N MET A 122 2.69 13.38 -15.99
CA MET A 122 3.87 12.65 -16.45
C MET A 122 4.52 11.85 -15.30
N ILE A 123 4.68 12.49 -14.14
CA ILE A 123 5.25 11.86 -12.94
C ILE A 123 4.34 10.74 -12.43
N PHE A 124 3.01 10.91 -12.46
CA PHE A 124 2.06 9.83 -12.18
C PHE A 124 2.34 8.60 -13.05
N LYS A 125 2.42 8.79 -14.37
CA LYS A 125 2.68 7.69 -15.33
C LYS A 125 4.04 7.04 -15.06
N LEU A 126 5.05 7.82 -14.71
CA LEU A 126 6.39 7.34 -14.39
C LEU A 126 6.40 6.50 -13.11
N VAL A 127 5.84 7.01 -12.01
CA VAL A 127 5.74 6.26 -10.74
C VAL A 127 4.93 4.98 -10.91
N ARG A 128 3.82 5.06 -11.67
CA ARG A 128 3.04 3.87 -12.05
C ARG A 128 3.89 2.87 -12.82
N GLY A 129 4.62 3.29 -13.85
CA GLY A 129 5.50 2.43 -14.63
C GLY A 129 6.57 1.76 -13.77
N ILE A 130 7.18 2.52 -12.85
CA ILE A 130 8.18 2.01 -11.90
C ILE A 130 7.60 0.92 -10.99
N ILE A 131 6.38 1.10 -10.49
CA ILE A 131 5.70 0.07 -9.68
C ILE A 131 5.46 -1.21 -10.49
N LEU A 132 5.06 -1.06 -11.76
CA LEU A 132 4.79 -2.18 -12.66
C LEU A 132 6.05 -2.90 -13.17
N LEU A 133 7.25 -2.37 -12.94
CA LEU A 133 8.49 -3.14 -13.09
C LEU A 133 8.55 -4.32 -12.10
N ASN A 134 7.70 -4.31 -11.06
CA ASN A 134 7.52 -5.40 -10.10
C ASN A 134 8.84 -5.89 -9.47
N SER A 135 9.78 -4.96 -9.23
CA SER A 135 11.10 -5.27 -8.68
C SER A 135 11.11 -5.17 -7.15
N PRO A 136 11.52 -6.23 -6.42
CA PRO A 136 11.64 -6.19 -4.97
C PRO A 136 12.55 -5.07 -4.44
N SER A 137 13.68 -4.81 -5.11
CA SER A 137 14.62 -3.77 -4.69
C SER A 137 14.04 -2.36 -4.86
N ILE A 138 13.21 -2.15 -5.87
CA ILE A 138 12.45 -0.91 -6.03
C ILE A 138 11.43 -0.79 -4.91
N PHE A 139 10.66 -1.84 -4.62
CA PHE A 139 9.67 -1.84 -3.53
C PHE A 139 10.28 -1.54 -2.17
N ASP A 140 11.45 -2.11 -1.85
CA ASP A 140 12.19 -1.81 -0.62
C ASP A 140 12.49 -0.31 -0.48
N LYS A 141 12.79 0.37 -1.61
CA LYS A 141 13.06 1.80 -1.63
C LYS A 141 11.76 2.61 -1.57
N ILE A 142 10.84 2.44 -2.53
CA ILE A 142 9.65 3.30 -2.66
C ILE A 142 8.64 3.13 -1.51
N PHE A 143 8.62 1.98 -0.85
CA PHE A 143 7.76 1.75 0.32
C PHE A 143 8.44 2.05 1.66
N SER A 144 9.68 2.52 1.66
CA SER A 144 10.32 3.00 2.89
C SER A 144 9.57 4.21 3.47
N ASP A 145 9.72 4.43 4.78
CA ASP A 145 9.12 5.59 5.46
C ASP A 145 9.55 6.94 4.86
N GLU A 146 10.73 6.97 4.22
CA GLU A 146 11.28 8.16 3.55
C GLU A 146 10.46 8.57 2.33
N PHE A 147 10.00 7.61 1.51
CA PHE A 147 9.44 7.92 0.19
C PHE A 147 7.95 7.59 0.05
N ILE A 148 7.41 6.67 0.84
CA ILE A 148 6.08 6.11 0.59
C ILE A 148 4.96 7.15 0.52
N LEU A 149 5.05 8.23 1.32
CA LEU A 149 4.04 9.29 1.28
C LEU A 149 4.15 10.13 0.01
N ASP A 150 5.35 10.45 -0.47
CA ASP A 150 5.51 11.20 -1.72
C ASP A 150 5.19 10.35 -2.94
N ILE A 151 5.46 9.05 -2.90
CA ILE A 151 5.01 8.09 -3.91
C ILE A 151 3.48 8.06 -3.98
N ILE A 152 2.80 8.03 -2.82
CA ILE A 152 1.34 8.18 -2.77
C ILE A 152 0.90 9.53 -3.33
N GLY A 153 1.66 10.60 -3.04
CA GLY A 153 1.42 11.95 -3.58
C GLY A 153 1.47 12.02 -5.10
N ALA A 154 2.49 11.44 -5.71
CA ALA A 154 2.59 11.34 -7.16
C ALA A 154 1.40 10.58 -7.77
N LEU A 155 0.87 9.58 -7.06
CA LEU A 155 -0.29 8.81 -7.47
C LEU A 155 -1.64 9.53 -7.27
N GLU A 156 -1.68 10.72 -6.67
CA GLU A 156 -2.89 11.56 -6.54
C GLU A 156 -3.31 12.18 -7.88
N TYR A 157 -2.38 12.29 -8.83
CA TYR A 157 -2.50 13.01 -10.10
C TYR A 157 -2.80 12.10 -11.30
N ASP A 158 -3.68 11.13 -11.11
CA ASP A 158 -4.14 10.24 -12.18
C ASP A 158 -4.86 11.04 -13.29
N PRO A 159 -4.36 11.06 -14.54
CA PRO A 159 -5.01 11.77 -15.65
C PRO A 159 -6.36 11.17 -16.05
N GLU A 160 -6.68 9.94 -15.64
CA GLU A 160 -7.97 9.30 -15.90
C GLU A 160 -9.06 9.71 -14.89
N VAL A 161 -8.70 10.48 -13.85
CA VAL A 161 -9.62 10.92 -12.81
C VAL A 161 -9.81 12.44 -12.88
N ALA A 162 -11.06 12.89 -12.99
CA ALA A 162 -11.40 14.32 -13.19
C ALA A 162 -10.96 15.25 -12.05
N LYS A 163 -10.73 14.73 -10.85
CA LYS A 163 -10.29 15.49 -9.68
C LYS A 163 -9.14 14.77 -8.98
N VAL A 164 -8.10 15.53 -8.63
CA VAL A 164 -6.98 15.08 -7.81
C VAL A 164 -7.50 14.50 -6.49
N GLN A 165 -7.09 13.27 -6.19
CA GLN A 165 -7.54 12.55 -5.00
C GLN A 165 -6.57 12.82 -3.85
N LYS A 166 -7.06 13.38 -2.73
CA LYS A 166 -6.23 13.80 -1.59
C LYS A 166 -5.85 12.64 -0.64
N HIS A 167 -5.21 11.61 -1.17
CA HIS A 167 -4.79 10.40 -0.45
C HIS A 167 -3.82 10.68 0.71
N ARG A 168 -2.80 11.52 0.54
CA ARG A 168 -1.84 11.88 1.60
C ARG A 168 -2.51 12.58 2.77
N ILE A 169 -3.43 13.51 2.51
CA ILE A 169 -4.21 14.21 3.55
C ILE A 169 -5.08 13.21 4.30
N PHE A 170 -5.74 12.29 3.58
CA PHE A 170 -6.50 11.23 4.23
C PHE A 170 -5.62 10.38 5.15
N LEU A 171 -4.46 9.93 4.68
CA LEU A 171 -3.53 9.09 5.44
C LEU A 171 -2.88 9.80 6.63
N LYS A 172 -2.70 11.12 6.57
CA LYS A 172 -2.13 11.92 7.67
C LYS A 172 -3.17 12.34 8.70
N ASP A 173 -4.33 12.80 8.23
CA ASP A 173 -5.29 13.50 9.10
C ASP A 173 -6.43 12.61 9.59
N HIS A 174 -6.75 11.55 8.83
CA HIS A 174 -7.93 10.70 9.10
C HIS A 174 -7.56 9.31 9.58
N VAL A 175 -6.30 8.91 9.45
CA VAL A 175 -5.81 7.61 9.94
C VAL A 175 -5.18 7.80 11.30
N VAL A 176 -5.84 7.28 12.32
CA VAL A 176 -5.35 7.29 13.70
C VAL A 176 -4.73 5.93 14.00
N PHE A 177 -3.43 5.92 14.34
CA PHE A 177 -2.78 4.73 14.89
C PHE A 177 -3.17 4.61 16.37
N LYS A 178 -3.93 3.56 16.68
CA LYS A 178 -4.39 3.26 18.04
C LYS A 178 -3.62 2.08 18.60
N GLU A 179 -3.07 2.26 19.79
CA GLU A 179 -2.33 1.22 20.48
C GLU A 179 -3.12 0.71 21.69
N ALA A 180 -3.57 -0.55 21.65
CA ALA A 180 -4.15 -1.20 22.82
C ALA A 180 -3.06 -1.45 23.89
N ILE A 181 -1.83 -1.67 23.41
CA ILE A 181 -0.62 -1.81 24.21
C ILE A 181 0.47 -0.99 23.52
N PRO A 182 1.18 -0.11 24.25
CA PRO A 182 2.27 0.67 23.67
C PRO A 182 3.36 -0.23 23.07
N ILE A 183 3.65 -0.04 21.79
CA ILE A 183 4.72 -0.75 21.08
C ILE A 183 5.98 0.12 21.12
N LYS A 184 6.95 -0.27 21.96
CA LYS A 184 8.19 0.49 22.13
C LYS A 184 9.15 0.36 20.95
N ASN A 185 9.06 -0.75 20.20
CA ASN A 185 9.95 -1.02 19.09
C ASN A 185 9.53 -0.23 17.84
N ILE A 186 10.30 0.81 17.52
CA ILE A 186 10.03 1.71 16.37
C ILE A 186 10.02 0.94 15.04
N SER A 187 10.82 -0.12 14.90
CA SER A 187 10.83 -0.97 13.70
C SER A 187 9.50 -1.70 13.51
N VAL A 188 8.87 -2.15 14.62
CA VAL A 188 7.53 -2.76 14.57
C VAL A 188 6.50 -1.73 14.14
N VAL A 189 6.53 -0.53 14.73
CA VAL A 189 5.61 0.57 14.39
C VAL A 189 5.75 0.98 12.91
N SER A 190 6.98 1.15 12.43
CA SER A 190 7.30 1.42 11.02
C SER A 190 6.70 0.37 10.09
N ARG A 191 6.87 -0.94 10.39
CA ARG A 191 6.29 -2.02 9.60
C ARG A 191 4.77 -2.02 9.61
N ILE A 192 4.13 -1.71 10.75
CA ILE A 192 2.67 -1.59 10.83
C ILE A 192 2.17 -0.49 9.88
N HIS A 193 2.80 0.69 9.92
CA HIS A 193 2.44 1.80 9.03
C HIS A 193 2.70 1.47 7.57
N GLN A 194 3.83 0.85 7.26
CA GLN A 194 4.18 0.42 5.91
C GLN A 194 3.13 -0.58 5.39
N THR A 195 2.76 -1.59 6.17
CA THR A 195 1.71 -2.56 5.81
C THR A 195 0.38 -1.87 5.50
N TYR A 196 -0.03 -0.91 6.33
CA TYR A 196 -1.27 -0.16 6.11
C TYR A 196 -1.22 0.65 4.81
N ARG A 197 -0.13 1.40 4.57
CA ARG A 197 0.04 2.23 3.38
C ARG A 197 0.13 1.40 2.09
N ILE A 198 0.83 0.27 2.12
CA ILE A 198 0.87 -0.68 0.98
C ILE A 198 -0.52 -1.28 0.74
N GLY A 199 -1.25 -1.65 1.79
CA GLY A 199 -2.64 -2.10 1.67
C GLY A 199 -3.54 -1.02 1.04
N TYR A 200 -3.40 0.24 1.45
CA TYR A 200 -4.12 1.36 0.86
C TYR A 200 -3.77 1.56 -0.62
N LEU A 201 -2.48 1.52 -0.98
CA LEU A 201 -2.04 1.55 -2.38
C LEU A 201 -2.68 0.43 -3.19
N LYS A 202 -2.64 -0.80 -2.67
CA LYS A 202 -3.15 -2.01 -3.32
C LYS A 202 -4.66 -1.97 -3.54
N ASP A 203 -5.43 -1.60 -2.52
CA ASP A 203 -6.88 -1.78 -2.49
C ASP A 203 -7.67 -0.48 -2.81
N VAL A 204 -7.04 0.70 -2.75
CA VAL A 204 -7.69 2.00 -3.03
C VAL A 204 -7.14 2.68 -4.27
N ILE A 205 -5.81 2.83 -4.36
CA ILE A 205 -5.18 3.68 -5.39
C ILE A 205 -5.01 2.90 -6.70
N LEU A 206 -4.40 1.72 -6.63
CA LEU A 206 -3.97 0.94 -7.79
C LEU A 206 -4.87 -0.25 -8.22
N PRO A 207 -6.06 -0.58 -7.65
CA PRO A 207 -6.82 -1.77 -8.05
C PRO A 207 -7.10 -1.92 -9.55
N ARG A 208 -7.22 -0.81 -10.28
CA ARG A 208 -7.51 -0.81 -11.74
C ARG A 208 -6.27 -0.97 -12.61
N ILE A 209 -5.09 -0.87 -12.00
CA ILE A 209 -3.80 -0.68 -12.66
C ILE A 209 -2.87 -1.87 -12.45
N LEU A 210 -2.99 -2.57 -11.31
CA LEU A 210 -2.13 -3.69 -10.97
C LEU A 210 -2.41 -4.91 -11.86
N ASP A 211 -1.34 -5.52 -12.37
CA ASP A 211 -1.39 -6.88 -12.89
C ASP A 211 -1.31 -7.91 -11.76
N ASP A 212 -1.65 -9.17 -12.06
CA ASP A 212 -1.68 -10.24 -11.06
C ASP A 212 -0.30 -10.46 -10.41
N ALA A 213 0.78 -10.26 -11.17
CA ALA A 213 2.15 -10.42 -10.69
C ALA A 213 2.52 -9.35 -9.66
N THR A 214 2.24 -8.08 -9.93
CA THR A 214 2.49 -6.99 -9.00
C THR A 214 1.59 -7.11 -7.78
N LEU A 215 0.31 -7.46 -7.97
CA LEU A 215 -0.62 -7.71 -6.86
C LEU A 215 -0.10 -8.83 -5.92
N ALA A 216 0.43 -9.91 -6.48
CA ALA A 216 1.04 -10.98 -5.70
C ALA A 216 2.28 -10.52 -4.90
N SER A 217 3.14 -9.68 -5.51
CA SER A 217 4.29 -9.08 -4.82
C SER A 217 3.88 -8.18 -3.66
N LEU A 218 2.88 -7.30 -3.85
CA LEU A 218 2.36 -6.44 -2.77
C LEU A 218 1.77 -7.26 -1.62
N ASN A 219 1.02 -8.32 -1.93
CA ASN A 219 0.51 -9.25 -0.91
C ASN A 219 1.65 -9.96 -0.17
N THR A 220 2.72 -10.33 -0.87
CA THR A 220 3.92 -10.94 -0.27
C THR A 220 4.60 -9.98 0.70
N ILE A 221 4.76 -8.70 0.34
CA ILE A 221 5.35 -7.69 1.23
C ILE A 221 4.49 -7.49 2.48
N ILE A 222 3.17 -7.36 2.32
CA ILE A 222 2.21 -7.28 3.44
C ILE A 222 2.35 -8.50 4.36
N HIS A 223 2.41 -9.69 3.78
CA HIS A 223 2.54 -10.94 4.52
C HIS A 223 3.87 -11.02 5.30
N THR A 224 4.99 -10.67 4.65
CA THR A 224 6.31 -10.62 5.28
C THR A 224 6.36 -9.60 6.41
N ASN A 225 5.75 -8.42 6.24
CA ASN A 225 5.66 -7.44 7.32
C ASN A 225 4.84 -7.95 8.50
N ASN A 226 3.69 -8.58 8.24
CA ASN A 226 2.89 -9.19 9.30
C ASN A 226 3.68 -10.25 10.06
N ALA A 227 4.39 -11.14 9.35
CA ALA A 227 5.25 -12.13 9.97
C ALA A 227 6.31 -11.47 10.86
N ALA A 228 7.01 -10.45 10.37
CA ALA A 228 8.04 -9.73 11.12
C ALA A 228 7.47 -9.03 12.37
N VAL A 229 6.32 -8.37 12.25
CA VAL A 229 5.64 -7.72 13.39
C VAL A 229 5.28 -8.75 14.46
N ILE A 230 4.64 -9.85 14.07
CA ILE A 230 4.24 -10.89 15.03
C ILE A 230 5.47 -11.54 15.67
N SER A 231 6.51 -11.87 14.92
CA SER A 231 7.75 -12.42 15.48
C SER A 231 8.39 -11.48 16.51
N LEU A 232 8.51 -10.19 16.19
CA LEU A 232 9.14 -9.21 17.09
C LEU A 232 8.31 -8.98 18.37
N LEU A 233 6.98 -8.95 18.27
CA LEU A 233 6.10 -8.78 19.42
C LEU A 233 6.02 -10.05 20.28
N LYS A 234 6.01 -11.23 19.64
CA LYS A 234 6.04 -12.54 20.32
C LYS A 234 7.30 -12.70 21.16
N ASP A 235 8.45 -12.28 20.64
CA ASP A 235 9.74 -12.43 21.31
C ASP A 235 9.99 -11.34 22.38
N ASP A 236 9.11 -10.33 22.46
CA ASP A 236 9.09 -9.33 23.53
C ASP A 236 8.27 -9.83 24.73
N ALA A 237 8.95 -10.46 25.69
CA ALA A 237 8.32 -10.98 26.91
C ALA A 237 7.61 -9.89 27.73
N CYS A 238 8.11 -8.65 27.73
CA CYS A 238 7.48 -7.54 28.44
C CYS A 238 6.16 -7.16 27.78
N PHE A 239 6.11 -7.16 26.45
CA PHE A 239 4.88 -6.90 25.70
C PHE A 239 3.80 -7.94 26.00
N ILE A 240 4.14 -9.22 25.96
CA ILE A 240 3.21 -10.32 26.26
C ILE A 240 2.73 -10.25 27.72
N GLN A 241 3.62 -10.00 28.68
CA GLN A 241 3.25 -9.84 30.08
C GLN A 241 2.31 -8.63 30.29
N ASP A 242 2.59 -7.48 29.67
CA ASP A 242 1.72 -6.30 29.77
C ASP A 242 0.32 -6.60 29.18
N LEU A 243 0.25 -7.28 28.02
CA LEU A 243 -1.00 -7.72 27.40
C LEU A 243 -1.88 -8.51 28.37
N PHE A 244 -1.35 -9.58 28.94
CA PHE A 244 -2.12 -10.46 29.82
C PHE A 244 -2.40 -9.83 31.19
N SER A 245 -1.48 -9.03 31.73
CA SER A 245 -1.70 -8.33 33.00
C SER A 245 -2.84 -7.31 32.91
N ARG A 246 -2.94 -6.57 31.78
CA ARG A 246 -4.05 -5.63 31.54
C ARG A 246 -5.37 -6.36 31.37
N MET A 247 -5.40 -7.43 30.57
CA MET A 247 -6.63 -8.21 30.37
C MET A 247 -7.16 -8.83 31.66
N ARG A 248 -6.29 -9.17 32.62
CA ARG A 248 -6.64 -9.69 33.95
C ARG A 248 -6.94 -8.62 35.00
N SER A 249 -6.76 -7.35 34.68
CA SER A 249 -6.96 -6.28 35.65
C SER A 249 -8.42 -6.24 36.09
N PRO A 250 -8.73 -6.33 37.40
CA PRO A 250 -10.11 -6.29 37.89
C PRO A 250 -10.79 -4.94 37.65
N ASN A 251 -10.01 -3.89 37.35
CA ASN A 251 -10.48 -2.52 37.13
C ASN A 251 -10.49 -2.13 35.64
N ILE A 252 -10.34 -3.09 34.72
CA ILE A 252 -10.36 -2.79 33.28
C ILE A 252 -11.74 -2.27 32.85
N SER A 253 -11.76 -1.17 32.08
CA SER A 253 -13.00 -0.68 31.48
C SER A 253 -13.50 -1.64 30.39
N MET A 254 -14.81 -1.67 30.14
CA MET A 254 -15.38 -2.49 29.07
C MET A 254 -14.82 -2.14 27.69
N GLU A 255 -14.53 -0.85 27.44
CA GLU A 255 -13.93 -0.38 26.19
C GLU A 255 -12.50 -0.92 26.05
N SER A 256 -11.64 -0.73 27.06
CA SER A 256 -10.26 -1.23 27.02
C SER A 256 -10.20 -2.76 26.95
N LYS A 257 -11.12 -3.47 27.62
CA LYS A 257 -11.23 -4.93 27.52
C LYS A 257 -11.56 -5.36 26.09
N ARG A 258 -12.52 -4.68 25.45
CA ARG A 258 -12.86 -4.93 24.05
C ARG A 258 -11.67 -4.67 23.12
N GLU A 259 -10.93 -3.59 23.33
CA GLU A 259 -9.74 -3.25 22.54
C GLU A 259 -8.65 -4.33 22.63
N LEU A 260 -8.35 -4.82 23.83
CA LEU A 260 -7.36 -5.87 24.05
C LEU A 260 -7.79 -7.22 23.45
N VAL A 261 -9.09 -7.56 23.52
CA VAL A 261 -9.61 -8.79 22.92
C VAL A 261 -9.54 -8.73 21.40
N LEU A 262 -9.89 -7.59 20.80
CA LEU A 262 -9.74 -7.38 19.36
C LEU A 262 -8.26 -7.43 18.93
N PHE A 263 -7.37 -6.81 19.71
CA PHE A 263 -5.92 -6.92 19.51
C PHE A 263 -5.48 -8.39 19.50
N LEU A 264 -5.85 -9.14 20.54
CA LEU A 264 -5.45 -10.54 20.70
C LEU A 264 -5.98 -11.41 19.56
N HIS A 265 -7.23 -11.19 19.15
CA HIS A 265 -7.82 -11.89 18.01
C HIS A 265 -7.07 -11.59 16.70
N GLU A 266 -6.74 -10.33 16.43
CA GLU A 266 -5.99 -9.97 15.23
C GLU A 266 -4.56 -10.51 15.27
N PHE A 267 -3.88 -10.41 16.42
CA PHE A 267 -2.57 -10.99 16.67
C PHE A 267 -2.54 -12.51 16.39
N CYS A 268 -3.55 -13.24 16.87
CA CYS A 268 -3.73 -14.66 16.57
C CYS A 268 -4.02 -14.91 15.08
N THR A 269 -4.87 -14.09 14.46
CA THR A 269 -5.22 -14.19 13.04
C THR A 269 -4.00 -14.04 12.14
N LEU A 270 -3.12 -13.11 12.48
CA LEU A 270 -1.92 -12.80 11.69
C LEU A 270 -0.77 -13.74 11.92
N SER A 271 -0.81 -14.50 13.01
CA SER A 271 0.14 -15.58 13.23
C SER A 271 0.14 -16.59 12.07
N LYS A 272 -0.94 -16.68 11.29
CA LYS A 272 -1.00 -17.41 10.01
C LYS A 272 0.09 -17.01 9.01
N SER A 273 0.71 -15.84 9.18
CA SER A 273 1.84 -15.36 8.37
C SER A 273 3.20 -15.95 8.80
N LEU A 274 3.26 -16.59 9.96
CA LEU A 274 4.46 -17.27 10.43
C LEU A 274 4.58 -18.67 9.84
N PRO A 275 5.80 -19.27 9.79
CA PRO A 275 5.95 -20.70 9.55
C PRO A 275 5.24 -21.53 10.64
N LEU A 276 4.69 -22.70 10.27
CA LEU A 276 3.87 -23.56 11.15
C LEU A 276 4.50 -23.82 12.53
N VAL A 277 5.81 -24.09 12.58
CA VAL A 277 6.53 -24.35 13.84
C VAL A 277 6.48 -23.14 14.78
N GLN A 278 6.63 -21.93 14.23
CA GLN A 278 6.56 -20.70 15.01
C GLN A 278 5.14 -20.40 15.46
N GLN A 279 4.13 -20.72 14.63
CA GLN A 279 2.71 -20.63 15.01
C GLN A 279 2.40 -21.50 16.22
N LEU A 280 2.76 -22.80 16.16
CA LEU A 280 2.52 -23.74 17.24
C LEU A 280 3.21 -23.29 18.53
N ARG A 281 4.45 -22.78 18.42
CA ARG A 281 5.17 -22.21 19.55
C ARG A 281 4.42 -21.01 20.14
N LEU A 282 3.95 -20.08 19.31
CA LEU A 282 3.16 -18.94 19.76
C LEU A 282 1.91 -19.36 20.51
N PHE A 283 1.09 -20.25 19.94
CA PHE A 283 -0.15 -20.69 20.60
C PHE A 283 0.12 -21.42 21.92
N ARG A 284 1.19 -22.21 22.00
CA ARG A 284 1.61 -22.83 23.27
C ARG A 284 2.02 -21.78 24.30
N ASP A 285 2.79 -20.78 23.90
CA ASP A 285 3.25 -19.73 24.81
C ASP A 285 2.05 -18.88 25.31
N LEU A 286 1.11 -18.51 24.42
CA LEU A 286 -0.15 -17.84 24.78
C LEU A 286 -1.05 -18.71 25.70
N SER A 287 -1.06 -20.03 25.47
CA SER A 287 -1.78 -20.97 26.33
C SER A 287 -1.20 -21.00 27.74
N GLY A 288 0.14 -20.99 27.86
CA GLY A 288 0.84 -20.90 29.14
C GLY A 288 0.56 -19.59 29.88
N GLU A 289 0.39 -18.50 29.14
CA GLU A 289 -0.02 -17.20 29.68
C GLU A 289 -1.52 -17.11 30.01
N GLY A 290 -2.32 -18.15 29.74
CA GLY A 290 -3.73 -18.26 30.14
C GLY A 290 -4.75 -17.63 29.20
N VAL A 291 -4.48 -17.64 27.88
CA VAL A 291 -5.41 -17.15 26.85
C VAL A 291 -6.81 -17.77 26.92
N PHE A 292 -6.92 -19.03 27.34
CA PHE A 292 -8.20 -19.73 27.44
C PHE A 292 -9.12 -19.16 28.53
N GLU A 293 -8.57 -18.64 29.63
CA GLU A 293 -9.36 -18.01 30.70
C GLU A 293 -10.03 -16.73 30.15
N ILE A 294 -9.26 -15.95 29.40
CA ILE A 294 -9.70 -14.70 28.79
C ILE A 294 -10.77 -14.96 27.74
N VAL A 295 -10.56 -15.94 26.85
CA VAL A 295 -11.57 -16.34 25.85
C VAL A 295 -12.85 -16.84 26.53
N SER A 296 -12.74 -17.63 27.60
CA SER A 296 -13.90 -18.14 28.32
C SER A 296 -14.73 -17.01 28.95
N ASP A 297 -14.07 -16.01 29.53
CA ASP A 297 -14.70 -14.81 30.08
C ASP A 297 -15.31 -13.92 28.98
N VAL A 298 -14.63 -13.78 27.84
CA VAL A 298 -15.12 -13.07 26.65
C VAL A 298 -16.40 -13.69 26.08
N LEU A 299 -16.46 -15.02 25.99
CA LEU A 299 -17.64 -15.75 25.47
C LEU A 299 -18.85 -15.66 26.41
N GLN A 300 -18.64 -15.33 27.69
CA GLN A 300 -19.70 -15.07 28.66
C GLN A 300 -20.19 -13.61 28.65
N SER A 301 -19.54 -12.73 27.87
CA SER A 301 -19.92 -11.33 27.73
C SER A 301 -21.24 -11.15 26.99
N GLN A 302 -22.01 -10.12 27.36
CA GLN A 302 -23.23 -9.74 26.64
C GLN A 302 -22.96 -8.95 25.34
N ASP A 303 -21.72 -8.49 25.11
CA ASP A 303 -21.35 -7.77 23.89
C ASP A 303 -21.11 -8.75 22.73
N ARG A 304 -22.06 -8.79 21.79
CA ARG A 304 -21.99 -9.66 20.60
C ARG A 304 -20.73 -9.48 19.76
N LYS A 305 -20.13 -8.28 19.71
CA LYS A 305 -18.88 -8.04 18.96
C LYS A 305 -17.67 -8.65 19.65
N ILE A 306 -17.68 -8.70 20.97
CA ILE A 306 -16.64 -9.34 21.79
C ILE A 306 -16.79 -10.86 21.69
N VAL A 307 -18.03 -11.38 21.76
CA VAL A 307 -18.31 -12.82 21.59
C VAL A 307 -17.87 -13.33 20.22
N SER A 308 -18.09 -12.58 19.14
CA SER A 308 -17.60 -12.96 17.80
C SER A 308 -16.07 -13.03 17.71
N ALA A 309 -15.36 -12.17 18.45
CA ALA A 309 -13.90 -12.18 18.51
C ALA A 309 -13.32 -13.27 19.44
N GLY A 310 -14.15 -13.86 20.31
CA GLY A 310 -13.80 -15.00 21.16
C GLY A 310 -13.67 -16.33 20.42
N TYR A 311 -14.21 -16.42 19.19
CA TYR A 311 -13.94 -17.53 18.28
C TYR A 311 -12.59 -17.30 17.59
N LEU A 312 -11.49 -17.45 18.35
CA LEU A 312 -10.12 -17.44 17.84
C LEU A 312 -9.87 -18.55 16.83
#